data_AF-A0A8T6ZXM6-F1
#
_entry.id   AF-A0A8T6ZXM6-F1
#
_cell.length_a   1.000
_cell.length_b   1.000
_cell.length_c   1.000
_cell.angle_alpha   90.00
_cell.angle_beta   90.00
_cell.angle_gamma   90.00
#
_symmetry.space_group_name_H-M   'P 1'
#
loop_
_entity.id
_entity.type
_entity.pdbx_description
1 polymer ?
#
loop_
_entity_poly.entity_id
_entity_poly.type
_entity_poly.pdbx_seq_one_letter_code
_entity_poly.pdbx_strand_id
1 'polypeptide(L)'
;MSIKTTALLIGGFLPAFIYGGSAIFQKLSTNIGISISMYLIAVGIGVMIAGIGFYFLDNTTAFSIKASSYAGIFGLTWGIASGLVAYSLLNFNVPISQLIPLYNMNTLVAVLLALLIFSEWKDLHTIKLISGSVLIVIGAIFVANA
;
A
#
# COMPACT_ATOMS: atom_id res chain seq x y z
N MET A 1 22.95 -6.66 12.86
CA MET A 1 22.14 -5.58 12.25
C MET A 1 21.48 -4.76 13.36
N SER A 2 21.26 -3.45 13.14
CA SER A 2 20.50 -2.62 14.09
C SER A 2 19.01 -2.99 14.07
N ILE A 3 18.32 -2.89 15.21
CA ILE A 3 16.87 -3.07 15.33
C ILE A 3 16.10 -2.23 14.30
N LYS A 4 16.56 -0.99 14.06
CA LYS A 4 15.98 -0.10 13.05
C LYS A 4 16.13 -0.66 11.64
N THR A 5 17.29 -1.22 11.31
CA THR A 5 17.52 -1.85 9.99
C THR A 5 16.63 -3.07 9.80
N THR A 6 16.50 -3.92 10.83
CA THR A 6 15.61 -5.09 10.78
C THR A 6 14.15 -4.68 10.60
N ALA A 7 13.68 -3.65 11.32
CA ALA A 7 12.32 -3.12 11.17
C ALA A 7 12.06 -2.58 9.76
N LEU A 8 13.02 -1.89 9.14
CA LEU A 8 12.90 -1.41 7.76
C LEU A 8 12.88 -2.54 6.72
N LEU A 9 13.58 -3.65 6.98
CA LEU A 9 13.54 -4.81 6.10
C LEU A 9 12.19 -5.53 6.17
N ILE A 10 11.66 -5.74 7.38
CA ILE A 10 10.39 -6.42 7.61
C ILE A 10 9.20 -5.56 7.19
N GLY A 11 9.24 -4.26 7.47
CA GLY A 11 8.15 -3.32 7.18
C GLY A 11 8.24 -2.63 5.81
N GLY A 12 9.37 -2.72 5.11
CA GLY A 12 9.60 -2.04 3.83
C GLY A 12 10.03 -2.98 2.71
N PHE A 13 11.23 -3.55 2.83
CA PHE A 13 11.82 -4.34 1.74
C PHE A 13 11.00 -5.59 1.41
N LEU A 14 10.72 -6.44 2.39
CA LEU A 14 9.95 -7.68 2.16
C LEU A 14 8.53 -7.39 1.65
N PRO A 15 7.75 -6.45 2.24
CA PRO A 15 6.45 -6.06 1.71
C PRO A 15 6.49 -5.58 0.26
N ALA A 16 7.56 -4.91 -0.19
CA ALA A 16 7.65 -4.46 -1.58
C ALA A 16 7.58 -5.62 -2.58
N PHE A 17 8.20 -6.77 -2.29
CA PHE A 17 8.11 -7.96 -3.15
C PHE A 17 6.72 -8.58 -3.09
N ILE A 18 6.12 -8.65 -1.90
CA ILE A 18 4.78 -9.22 -1.72
C ILE A 18 3.75 -8.34 -2.45
N TYR A 19 3.83 -7.02 -2.32
CA TYR A 19 2.96 -6.08 -3.03
C TYR A 19 3.16 -6.17 -4.54
N GLY A 20 4.39 -6.23 -5.02
CA GLY A 20 4.68 -6.45 -6.45
C GLY A 20 4.06 -7.74 -6.98
N GLY A 21 4.20 -8.86 -6.26
CA GLY A 21 3.56 -10.13 -6.61
C GLY A 21 2.04 -10.08 -6.54
N SER A 22 1.48 -9.40 -5.52
CA SER A 22 0.03 -9.27 -5.34
C SER A 22 -0.65 -8.55 -6.51
N ALA A 23 0.04 -7.57 -7.13
CA ALA A 23 -0.46 -6.86 -8.30
C ALA A 23 -0.74 -7.79 -9.49
N ILE A 24 0.02 -8.87 -9.66
CA ILE A 24 -0.22 -9.87 -10.71
C ILE A 24 -1.59 -10.53 -10.52
N PHE A 25 -1.94 -10.92 -9.29
CA PHE A 25 -3.25 -11.49 -8.99
C PHE A 25 -4.38 -10.48 -9.20
N GLN A 26 -4.14 -9.20 -8.89
CA GLN A 26 -5.09 -8.13 -9.23
C GLN A 26 -5.33 -8.08 -10.74
N LYS A 27 -4.27 -8.01 -11.57
CA LYS A 27 -4.40 -8.00 -13.03
C LYS A 27 -5.12 -9.23 -13.55
N LEU A 28 -4.73 -10.43 -13.08
CA LEU A 28 -5.36 -11.70 -13.46
C LEU A 28 -6.86 -11.69 -13.16
N SER A 29 -7.25 -11.28 -11.95
CA SER A 29 -8.66 -11.20 -11.54
C SER A 29 -9.46 -10.25 -12.44
N THR A 30 -8.90 -9.08 -12.77
CA THR A 30 -9.55 -8.12 -13.66
C THR A 30 -9.61 -8.59 -15.11
N ASN A 31 -8.59 -9.29 -15.60
CA ASN A 31 -8.57 -9.82 -16.97
C ASN A 31 -9.66 -10.88 -17.21
N ILE A 32 -10.04 -11.65 -16.18
CA ILE A 32 -11.13 -12.62 -16.28
C ILE A 32 -12.51 -12.00 -15.96
N GLY A 33 -12.59 -10.67 -15.81
CA GLY A 33 -13.85 -9.94 -15.76
C GLY A 33 -14.54 -9.89 -14.40
N ILE A 34 -13.80 -10.01 -13.28
CA ILE A 34 -14.40 -9.80 -11.95
C ILE A 34 -14.99 -8.39 -11.85
N SER A 35 -16.18 -8.23 -11.25
CA SER A 35 -16.73 -6.91 -10.96
C SER A 35 -15.96 -6.23 -9.82
N ILE A 36 -15.98 -4.90 -9.76
CA ILE A 36 -15.24 -4.14 -8.72
C ILE A 36 -15.76 -4.46 -7.31
N SER A 37 -17.07 -4.64 -7.16
CA SER A 37 -17.66 -5.02 -5.88
C SER A 37 -17.20 -6.40 -5.44
N MET A 38 -17.24 -7.39 -6.33
CA MET A 38 -16.79 -8.75 -6.01
C MET A 38 -15.29 -8.82 -5.79
N TYR A 39 -14.50 -8.03 -6.53
CA TYR A 39 -13.07 -7.85 -6.28
C TYR A 39 -12.80 -7.36 -4.87
N LEU A 40 -13.46 -6.28 -4.45
CA LEU A 40 -13.26 -5.72 -3.11
C LEU A 40 -13.73 -6.66 -1.99
N ILE A 41 -14.84 -7.38 -2.19
CA ILE A 41 -15.30 -8.40 -1.23
C ILE A 41 -14.28 -9.54 -1.12
N ALA A 42 -13.79 -10.07 -2.24
CA ALA A 42 -12.80 -11.15 -2.24
C ALA A 42 -11.48 -10.72 -1.60
N VAL A 43 -11.02 -9.50 -1.89
CA VAL A 43 -9.85 -8.90 -1.24
C VAL A 43 -10.08 -8.75 0.26
N GLY A 44 -11.24 -8.26 0.68
CA GLY A 44 -11.59 -8.13 2.10
C GLY A 44 -11.55 -9.46 2.85
N ILE A 45 -12.06 -10.53 2.23
CA ILE A 45 -11.96 -11.90 2.78
C ILE A 45 -10.49 -12.32 2.89
N GLY A 46 -9.67 -12.08 1.85
CA GLY A 46 -8.24 -12.38 1.89
C GLY A 46 -7.50 -11.64 3.01
N VAL A 47 -7.78 -10.36 3.20
CA VAL A 47 -7.23 -9.54 4.30
C VAL A 47 -7.68 -10.07 5.66
N MET A 48 -8.95 -10.46 5.80
CA MET A 48 -9.47 -11.07 7.02
C MET A 48 -8.74 -12.38 7.36
N ILE A 49 -8.53 -13.26 6.38
CA ILE A 49 -7.79 -14.51 6.55
C ILE A 49 -6.34 -14.23 6.98
N ALA A 50 -5.67 -13.27 6.34
CA ALA A 50 -4.32 -12.87 6.72
C ALA A 50 -4.28 -12.34 8.16
N GLY A 51 -5.27 -11.54 8.56
CA GLY A 51 -5.42 -11.03 9.93
C GLY A 51 -5.61 -12.15 10.96
N ILE A 52 -6.43 -13.16 10.66
CA ILE A 52 -6.57 -14.36 11.51
C ILE A 52 -5.23 -15.10 11.61
N GLY A 53 -4.46 -15.19 10.53
CA GLY A 53 -3.12 -15.77 10.54
C GLY A 53 -2.18 -15.02 11.50
N PHE A 54 -2.14 -13.69 11.41
CA PHE A 54 -1.33 -12.87 12.32
C PHE A 54 -1.82 -12.89 13.77
N TYR A 55 -3.12 -13.07 14.02
CA TYR A 55 -3.66 -13.20 15.37
C TYR A 55 -3.01 -14.35 16.15
N PHE A 56 -2.67 -15.47 15.48
CA PHE A 56 -1.98 -16.60 16.13
C PHE A 56 -0.48 -16.35 16.36
N LEU A 57 0.10 -15.33 15.72
CA LEU A 57 1.49 -14.93 15.92
C LEU A 57 1.63 -13.82 16.96
N ASP A 58 0.55 -13.11 17.25
CA ASP A 58 0.53 -12.00 18.20
C ASP A 58 0.19 -12.50 19.61
N ASN A 59 1.10 -12.28 20.55
CA ASN A 59 0.90 -12.61 21.96
C ASN A 59 0.20 -11.48 22.74
N THR A 60 -0.17 -10.39 22.07
CA THR A 60 -0.75 -9.19 22.70
C THR A 60 -2.23 -9.02 22.32
N THR A 61 -3.14 -9.57 23.11
CA THR A 61 -4.59 -9.52 22.85
C THR A 61 -5.25 -8.25 23.43
N ALA A 62 -4.78 -7.06 23.06
CA ALA A 62 -5.40 -5.80 23.49
C ALA A 62 -6.32 -5.24 22.39
N PHE A 63 -7.61 -5.59 22.42
CA PHE A 63 -8.60 -4.95 21.55
C PHE A 63 -8.89 -3.51 22.00
N SER A 64 -8.84 -2.56 21.07
CA SER A 64 -9.13 -1.14 21.33
C SER A 64 -10.08 -0.60 20.26
N ILE A 65 -11.26 -0.14 20.69
CA ILE A 65 -12.26 0.45 19.78
C ILE A 65 -11.69 1.64 19.00
N LYS A 66 -10.87 2.48 19.66
CA LYS A 66 -10.25 3.64 19.03
C LYS A 66 -9.18 3.25 18.01
N ALA A 67 -8.38 2.22 18.30
CA ALA A 67 -7.40 1.73 17.32
C ALA A 67 -8.11 1.08 16.12
N SER A 68 -9.14 0.28 16.40
CA SER A 68 -9.96 -0.38 15.38
C SER A 68 -10.68 0.61 14.47
N SER A 69 -11.10 1.78 14.96
CA SER A 69 -11.74 2.80 14.11
C SER A 69 -10.75 3.43 13.12
N TYR A 70 -9.51 3.74 13.54
CA TYR A 70 -8.48 4.20 12.62
C TYR A 70 -8.11 3.13 11.58
N ALA A 71 -7.98 1.87 12.01
CA ALA A 71 -7.75 0.74 11.10
C ALA A 71 -8.91 0.56 10.10
N GLY A 72 -10.15 0.78 10.53
CA GLY A 72 -11.33 0.78 9.68
C GLY A 72 -11.30 1.88 8.63
N ILE A 73 -10.93 3.12 9.00
CA ILE A 73 -10.77 4.24 8.05
C ILE A 73 -9.65 3.95 7.05
N PHE A 74 -8.54 3.36 7.50
CA PHE A 74 -7.48 2.89 6.61
C PHE A 74 -8.03 1.85 5.61
N GLY A 75 -8.74 0.83 6.08
CA GLY A 75 -9.35 -0.19 5.22
C GLY A 75 -10.32 0.39 4.19
N LEU A 76 -11.14 1.36 4.58
CA LEU A 76 -12.06 2.06 3.67
C LEU A 76 -11.33 2.86 2.61
N THR A 77 -10.36 3.70 3.00
CA THR A 77 -9.61 4.54 2.04
C THR A 77 -8.74 3.70 1.10
N TRP A 78 -8.09 2.65 1.63
CA TRP A 78 -7.33 1.69 0.83
C TRP A 78 -8.23 0.88 -0.12
N GLY A 79 -9.41 0.46 0.34
CA GLY A 79 -10.38 -0.25 -0.47
C GLY A 79 -10.91 0.59 -1.62
N ILE A 80 -11.23 1.86 -1.38
CA ILE A 80 -11.64 2.80 -2.43
C ILE A 80 -10.53 2.95 -3.49
N ALA A 81 -9.28 3.19 -3.06
CA ALA A 81 -8.15 3.31 -3.98
C ALA A 81 -7.94 2.02 -4.81
N SER A 82 -8.00 0.85 -4.15
CA SER A 82 -7.86 -0.45 -4.81
C SER A 82 -8.99 -0.71 -5.82
N GLY A 83 -10.21 -0.27 -5.51
CA GLY A 83 -11.36 -0.33 -6.41
C GLY A 83 -11.19 0.56 -7.63
N LEU A 84 -10.61 1.75 -7.48
CA LEU A 84 -10.29 2.64 -8.61
C LEU A 84 -9.20 2.05 -9.52
N VAL A 85 -8.19 1.40 -8.95
CA VAL A 85 -7.18 0.65 -9.73
C VAL A 85 -7.84 -0.49 -10.50
N ALA A 86 -8.69 -1.29 -9.84
CA ALA A 86 -9.43 -2.36 -10.50
C ALA A 86 -10.35 -1.82 -11.61
N TYR A 87 -11.06 -0.70 -11.36
CA TYR A 87 -11.86 -0.01 -12.36
C TYR A 87 -11.02 0.40 -13.57
N SER A 88 -9.83 0.96 -13.33
CA SER A 88 -8.91 1.35 -14.40
C SER A 88 -8.49 0.15 -15.27
N LEU A 89 -8.11 -0.95 -14.62
CA LEU A 89 -7.72 -2.19 -15.29
C LEU A 89 -8.85 -2.82 -16.11
N LEU A 90 -10.08 -2.83 -15.56
CA LEU A 90 -11.27 -3.42 -16.19
C LEU A 90 -11.78 -2.61 -17.38
N ASN A 91 -11.83 -1.28 -17.26
CA ASN A 91 -12.53 -0.43 -18.22
C ASN A 91 -11.61 0.21 -19.25
N PHE A 92 -10.32 0.41 -18.91
CA PHE A 92 -9.36 1.08 -19.80
C PHE A 92 -8.24 0.16 -20.27
N ASN A 93 -8.20 -1.10 -19.81
CA ASN A 93 -7.21 -2.11 -20.21
C ASN A 93 -5.75 -1.65 -20.08
N VAL A 94 -5.50 -0.70 -19.17
CA VAL A 94 -4.15 -0.12 -19.00
C VAL A 94 -3.15 -1.17 -18.50
N PRO A 95 -1.86 -1.05 -18.89
CA PRO A 95 -0.80 -1.90 -18.37
C PRO A 95 -0.63 -1.71 -16.86
N ILE A 96 -0.70 -2.79 -16.10
CA ILE A 96 -0.50 -2.72 -14.65
C ILE A 96 0.93 -2.26 -14.29
N SER A 97 1.90 -2.52 -15.16
CA SER A 97 3.28 -2.07 -15.04
C SER A 97 3.43 -0.54 -15.07
N GLN A 98 2.52 0.18 -15.72
CA GLN A 98 2.48 1.66 -15.72
C GLN A 98 1.69 2.20 -14.52
N LEU A 99 0.62 1.49 -14.10
CA LEU A 99 -0.19 1.90 -12.95
C LEU A 99 0.57 1.78 -11.63
N ILE A 100 1.31 0.68 -11.42
CA ILE A 100 1.99 0.41 -10.13
C ILE A 100 2.89 1.58 -9.71
N PRO A 101 3.82 2.06 -10.54
CA PRO A 101 4.66 3.20 -10.17
C PRO A 101 3.82 4.46 -9.93
N LEU A 102 2.79 4.69 -10.74
CA LEU A 102 1.97 5.90 -10.66
C LEU A 102 1.24 5.98 -9.31
N TYR A 103 0.51 4.95 -8.87
CA TYR A 103 -0.15 5.02 -7.57
C TYR A 103 0.83 4.88 -6.39
N ASN A 104 2.03 4.32 -6.59
CA ASN A 104 3.10 4.31 -5.58
C ASN A 104 3.75 5.69 -5.38
N MET A 105 3.37 6.71 -6.17
CA MET A 105 3.65 8.10 -5.83
C MET A 105 3.00 8.53 -4.50
N ASN A 106 2.04 7.73 -3.98
CA ASN A 106 1.54 7.84 -2.62
C ASN A 106 2.67 7.86 -1.57
N THR A 107 3.87 7.37 -1.89
CA THR A 107 5.08 7.49 -1.07
C THR A 107 5.37 8.95 -0.72
N LEU A 108 5.36 9.86 -1.69
CA LEU A 108 5.61 11.28 -1.44
C LEU A 108 4.49 11.89 -0.58
N VAL A 109 3.24 11.53 -0.87
CA VAL A 109 2.08 11.99 -0.09
C VAL A 109 2.19 11.52 1.37
N ALA A 110 2.49 10.24 1.59
CA ALA A 110 2.66 9.65 2.92
C ALA A 110 3.82 10.30 3.68
N VAL A 111 4.96 10.55 3.02
CA VAL A 111 6.11 11.23 3.64
C VAL A 111 5.74 12.65 4.07
N LEU A 112 5.08 13.43 3.21
CA LEU A 112 4.66 14.79 3.56
C LEU A 112 3.66 14.80 4.72
N LEU A 113 2.67 13.91 4.70
CA LEU A 113 1.68 13.78 5.76
C LEU A 113 2.30 13.29 7.07
N ALA A 114 3.23 12.33 7.02
CA ALA A 114 3.90 11.82 8.23
C ALA A 114 4.78 12.89 8.88
N LEU A 115 5.57 13.61 8.08
CA LEU A 115 6.33 14.76 8.55
C LEU A 115 5.42 15.80 9.22
N LEU A 116 4.27 16.13 8.61
CA LEU A 116 3.37 17.15 9.15
C LEU A 116 2.59 16.70 10.39
N ILE A 117 1.90 15.56 10.30
CA ILE A 117 0.95 15.07 11.32
C ILE A 117 1.69 14.53 12.54
N PHE A 118 2.76 13.75 12.33
CA PHE A 118 3.54 13.15 13.41
C PHE A 118 4.75 13.99 13.82
N SER A 119 4.99 15.13 13.16
CA SER A 119 6.14 16.01 13.42
C SER A 119 7.50 15.30 13.28
N GLU A 120 7.59 14.27 12.44
CA GLU A 120 8.81 13.48 12.24
C GLU A 120 9.99 14.29 11.66
N TRP A 121 9.74 15.51 11.18
CA TRP A 121 10.78 16.43 10.71
C TRP A 121 11.81 16.80 11.78
N LYS A 122 11.49 16.58 13.06
CA LYS A 122 12.40 16.78 14.19
C LYS A 122 13.42 15.66 14.35
N ASP A 123 13.04 14.44 13.98
CA ASP A 123 13.79 13.21 14.25
C ASP A 123 14.48 12.63 13.01
N LEU A 124 14.14 13.15 11.82
CA LEU A 124 14.60 12.64 10.54
C LEU A 124 15.38 13.68 9.74
N HIS A 125 16.26 13.20 8.85
CA HIS A 125 16.89 14.04 7.84
C HIS A 125 15.89 14.41 6.74
N THR A 126 15.04 15.41 7.01
CA THR A 126 13.91 15.85 6.17
C THR A 126 14.31 16.09 4.71
N ILE A 127 15.42 16.76 4.45
CA ILE A 127 15.90 17.03 3.08
C ILE A 127 16.19 15.72 2.33
N LYS A 128 16.86 14.76 2.98
CA LYS A 128 17.20 13.46 2.38
C LYS A 128 15.94 12.63 2.11
N LEU A 129 14.97 12.66 3.02
CA LEU A 129 13.72 11.94 2.88
C LEU A 129 12.84 12.50 1.75
N ILE A 130 12.68 13.82 1.70
CA ILE A 130 11.90 14.50 0.64
C ILE A 130 12.57 14.31 -0.72
N SER A 131 13.88 14.55 -0.82
CA SER A 131 14.60 14.37 -2.10
C SER A 131 14.52 12.93 -2.61
N GLY A 132 14.71 11.93 -1.74
CA GLY A 132 14.51 10.53 -2.11
C GLY A 132 13.09 10.23 -2.59
N SER A 133 12.07 10.79 -1.92
CA SER A 133 10.66 10.61 -2.31
C SER A 133 10.34 11.27 -3.66
N VAL A 134 10.91 12.44 -3.93
CA VAL A 134 10.79 13.11 -5.24
C VAL A 134 11.43 12.29 -6.35
N LEU A 135 12.60 11.68 -6.10
CA LEU A 135 13.25 10.79 -7.08
C LEU A 135 12.38 9.57 -7.40
N ILE A 136 11.68 9.01 -6.40
CA ILE A 136 10.71 7.92 -6.63
C ILE A 136 9.59 8.39 -7.55
N VAL A 137 9.03 9.59 -7.32
CA VAL A 137 7.95 10.14 -8.15
C VAL A 137 8.42 10.40 -9.58
N ILE A 138 9.62 10.96 -9.76
CA ILE A 138 10.21 11.18 -11.08
C ILE A 138 10.37 9.84 -11.81
N GLY A 139 10.91 8.82 -11.14
CA GLY A 139 11.02 7.47 -11.70
C GLY A 139 9.66 6.88 -12.07
N ALA A 140 8.65 7.07 -11.22
CA ALA A 140 7.28 6.63 -11.50
C ALA A 140 6.69 7.29 -12.75
N ILE A 141 6.91 8.60 -12.93
CA ILE A 141 6.46 9.35 -14.12
C ILE A 141 7.16 8.81 -15.39
N PHE A 142 8.46 8.51 -15.32
CA PHE A 142 9.16 7.92 -16.46
C PHE A 142 8.57 6.56 -16.87
N VAL A 143 8.29 5.68 -15.90
CA VAL A 143 7.71 4.36 -16.20
C VAL A 143 6.27 4.47 -16.68
N ALA A 144 5.47 5.40 -16.14
CA ALA A 144 4.09 5.59 -16.56
C ALA A 144 3.97 6.10 -18.01
N ASN A 145 5.02 6.71 -18.57
CA ASN A 145 5.07 7.23 -19.94
C ASN A 145 5.83 6.31 -20.93
N ALA A 146 6.26 5.12 -20.50
CA ALA A 146 6.94 4.13 -21.33
C ALA A 146 5.94 3.25 -22.08
#